data_AF-A0A7W6BAD3-F1
#
_entry.id   AF-A0A7W6BAD3-F1
#
_cell.length_a   1.000
_cell.length_b   1.000
_cell.length_c   1.000
_cell.angle_alpha   90.00
_cell.angle_beta   90.00
_cell.angle_gamma   90.00
#
_symmetry.space_group_name_H-M   'P 1'
#
loop_
_entity.id
_entity.type
_entity.pdbx_description
1 polymer ?
#
loop_
_entity_poly.entity_id
_entity_poly.type
_entity_poly.pdbx_seq_one_letter_code
_entity_poly.pdbx_strand_id
1 'polypeptide(L)'
;MAIWQGDKPKTGIMAAAREARYGLLAEAAEALGADLIVTGHTSDDQHETLQMRRMRTEQVSSGIADAVHFDRRVWILRPLLFSTRADIRTFLEERGVPWIDDPSNEDAKYERVRMRRQLSADLAAGMDVRPTWEERLALSSRGGEWLDRHFRLHGGLLGHVMPEGLSEDRALVDYALGRLAAVFGGQPFAPGRAQMERVLAFAAGGEPGRMTAGGVVFDLRRDGLYLVRESRGILPLVLQPGEAGVWDGRFEVANDLPFDVKIEAAGMTAQPRSSLIPVLVTGIQPPRVGAVIDSTMRDASPAPKDLGALDSCDEHRNEGVGGGLPKAAWKRAIASAPALFAGGAPLSEESVRMVELTPYFAPFDRFLTRFDFIFANRLSAVFATAPYAGLPLRSIDGKTI
;
A
#
# COMPACT_ATOMS: atom_id res chain seq x y z
N MET A 1 -11.28 24.32 -16.00
CA MET A 1 -9.96 24.69 -15.47
C MET A 1 -9.75 23.91 -14.17
N ALA A 2 -8.70 23.10 -14.07
CA ALA A 2 -8.46 22.26 -12.90
C ALA A 2 -7.90 23.13 -11.76
N ILE A 3 -8.70 23.38 -10.71
CA ILE A 3 -8.35 24.27 -9.60
C ILE A 3 -8.57 23.49 -8.31
N TRP A 4 -7.64 23.59 -7.35
CA TRP A 4 -7.83 23.01 -6.03
C TRP A 4 -8.92 23.80 -5.28
N GLN A 5 -10.12 23.21 -5.24
CA GLN A 5 -11.27 23.71 -4.50
C GLN A 5 -11.25 23.20 -3.05
N GLY A 6 -11.78 24.01 -2.12
CA GLY A 6 -11.92 23.64 -0.70
C GLY A 6 -10.90 24.28 0.24
N ASP A 7 -11.08 23.95 1.53
CA ASP A 7 -10.27 24.49 2.62
C ASP A 7 -8.84 23.97 2.57
N LYS A 8 -7.89 24.89 2.69
CA LYS A 8 -6.45 24.56 2.71
C LYS A 8 -6.06 24.26 4.16
N PRO A 9 -5.37 23.14 4.43
CA PRO A 9 -5.00 22.79 5.78
C PRO A 9 -4.00 23.81 6.34
N LYS A 10 -4.14 24.12 7.63
CA LYS A 10 -3.27 25.07 8.35
C LYS A 10 -1.83 24.57 8.47
N THR A 11 -1.62 23.25 8.43
CA THR A 11 -0.33 22.57 8.50
C THR A 11 -0.21 21.59 7.34
N GLY A 12 1.01 21.23 6.94
CA GLY A 12 1.23 20.25 5.86
C GLY A 12 0.76 20.71 4.48
N ILE A 13 0.57 22.02 4.27
CA ILE A 13 0.00 22.59 3.02
C ILE A 13 0.73 22.13 1.76
N MET A 14 2.06 21.92 1.81
CA MET A 14 2.84 21.44 0.66
C MET A 14 2.52 19.98 0.29
N ALA A 15 2.25 19.13 1.28
CA ALA A 15 1.83 17.75 1.05
C ALA A 15 0.41 17.72 0.48
N ALA A 16 -0.51 18.46 1.10
CA ALA A 16 -1.89 18.59 0.61
C ALA A 16 -1.96 19.18 -0.80
N ALA A 17 -1.18 20.22 -1.11
CA ALA A 17 -1.10 20.81 -2.44
C ALA A 17 -0.51 19.84 -3.47
N ARG A 18 0.46 18.99 -3.07
CA ARG A 18 1.01 17.94 -3.93
C ARG A 18 -0.05 16.88 -4.24
N GLU A 19 -0.82 16.45 -3.25
CA GLU A 19 -1.91 15.50 -3.45
C GLU A 19 -3.01 16.07 -4.34
N ALA A 20 -3.47 17.30 -4.04
CA ALA A 20 -4.46 17.99 -4.86
C ALA A 20 -3.99 18.14 -6.31
N ARG A 21 -2.72 18.47 -6.53
CA ARG A 21 -2.14 18.54 -7.87
C ARG A 21 -2.22 17.21 -8.60
N TYR A 22 -1.86 16.10 -7.96
CA TYR A 22 -1.95 14.80 -8.60
C TYR A 22 -3.39 14.36 -8.86
N GLY A 23 -4.32 14.66 -7.96
CA GLY A 23 -5.76 14.46 -8.20
C GLY A 23 -6.25 15.20 -9.44
N LEU A 24 -5.98 16.51 -9.52
CA LEU A 24 -6.34 17.33 -10.67
C LEU A 24 -5.69 16.88 -11.98
N LEU A 25 -4.44 16.42 -11.93
CA LEU A 25 -3.75 15.87 -13.11
C LEU A 25 -4.36 14.53 -13.54
N ALA A 26 -4.75 13.68 -12.60
CA ALA A 26 -5.41 12.40 -12.90
C ALA A 26 -6.80 12.61 -13.52
N GLU A 27 -7.59 13.52 -12.98
CA GLU A 27 -8.88 13.93 -13.56
C GLU A 27 -8.71 14.47 -14.99
N ALA A 28 -7.71 15.32 -15.20
CA ALA A 28 -7.42 15.86 -16.53
C ALA A 28 -6.96 14.76 -17.51
N ALA A 29 -6.12 13.83 -17.04
CA ALA A 29 -5.67 12.71 -17.86
C ALA A 29 -6.85 11.81 -18.28
N GLU A 30 -7.75 11.48 -17.35
CA GLU A 30 -8.97 10.73 -17.65
C GLU A 30 -9.87 11.44 -18.66
N ALA A 31 -10.14 12.73 -18.46
CA ALA A 31 -10.97 13.52 -19.37
C ALA A 31 -10.39 13.59 -20.80
N LEU A 32 -9.06 13.46 -20.94
CA LEU A 32 -8.36 13.44 -22.22
C LEU A 32 -8.18 12.02 -22.79
N GLY A 33 -8.54 10.97 -22.04
CA GLY A 33 -8.23 9.58 -22.40
C GLY A 33 -6.73 9.28 -22.43
N ALA A 34 -5.94 9.95 -21.59
CA ALA A 34 -4.50 9.79 -21.51
C ALA A 34 -4.10 8.73 -20.48
N ASP A 35 -3.25 7.78 -20.89
CA ASP A 35 -2.75 6.70 -20.02
C ASP A 35 -1.61 7.14 -19.10
N LEU A 36 -0.93 8.25 -19.44
CA LEU A 36 0.34 8.65 -18.86
C LEU A 36 0.41 10.16 -18.58
N ILE A 37 1.01 10.51 -17.45
CA ILE A 37 1.46 11.86 -17.12
C ILE A 37 2.98 11.86 -17.07
N VAL A 38 3.64 12.73 -17.85
CA VAL A 38 5.10 12.86 -17.83
C VAL A 38 5.51 14.11 -17.08
N THR A 39 6.48 13.99 -16.17
CA THR A 39 6.98 15.12 -15.37
C THR A 39 8.50 15.26 -15.52
N GLY A 40 9.00 16.49 -15.60
CA GLY A 40 10.42 16.81 -15.77
C GLY A 40 11.24 16.76 -14.49
N HIS A 41 11.06 15.75 -13.64
CA HIS A 41 11.95 15.56 -12.49
C HIS A 41 13.32 15.06 -12.96
N THR A 42 14.37 15.56 -12.33
CA THR A 42 15.79 15.41 -12.72
C THR A 42 16.62 14.70 -11.66
N SER A 43 17.88 14.38 -11.96
CA SER A 43 18.81 13.85 -10.95
C SER A 43 19.07 14.85 -9.81
N ASP A 44 19.00 16.15 -10.09
CA ASP A 44 19.12 17.18 -9.07
C ASP A 44 17.95 17.09 -8.06
N ASP A 45 16.71 16.85 -8.55
CA ASP A 45 15.54 16.65 -7.69
C ASP A 45 15.67 15.39 -6.81
N GLN A 46 16.35 14.36 -7.32
CA GLN A 46 16.69 13.16 -6.57
C GLN A 46 17.64 13.47 -5.41
N HIS A 47 18.74 14.17 -5.70
CA HIS A 47 19.72 14.54 -4.67
C HIS A 47 19.09 15.41 -3.60
N GLU A 48 18.29 16.42 -3.99
CA GLU A 48 17.54 17.25 -3.04
C GLU A 48 16.63 16.40 -2.14
N THR A 49 15.88 15.46 -2.74
CA THR A 49 14.95 14.60 -1.99
C THR A 49 15.68 13.65 -1.05
N LEU A 50 16.78 13.03 -1.50
CA LEU A 50 17.58 12.13 -0.68
C LEU A 50 18.21 12.87 0.51
N GLN A 51 18.74 14.07 0.29
CA GLN A 51 19.36 14.86 1.35
C GLN A 51 18.35 15.36 2.38
N MET A 52 17.23 15.93 1.93
CA MET A 52 16.12 16.31 2.82
C MET A 52 15.69 15.15 3.71
N ARG A 53 15.62 13.94 3.14
CA ARG A 53 15.19 12.74 3.87
C ARG A 53 16.28 12.21 4.79
N ARG A 54 17.57 12.28 4.42
CA ARG A 54 18.70 11.97 5.32
C ARG A 54 18.72 12.87 6.54
N MET A 55 18.45 14.16 6.38
CA MET A 55 18.41 15.12 7.51
C MET A 55 17.20 14.91 8.42
N ARG A 56 16.09 14.40 7.88
CA ARG A 56 14.84 14.16 8.63
C ARG A 56 14.75 12.75 9.22
N THR A 57 15.48 11.80 8.68
CA THR A 57 15.36 10.38 9.02
C THR A 57 16.69 9.67 8.74
N GLU A 58 17.21 8.93 9.71
CA GLU A 58 18.41 8.09 9.55
C GLU A 58 18.16 6.82 8.70
N GLN A 59 17.16 6.81 7.82
CA GLN A 59 16.85 5.65 6.95
C GLN A 59 17.44 5.84 5.56
N VAL A 60 17.77 4.73 4.91
CA VAL A 60 18.03 4.66 3.47
C VAL A 60 16.73 5.07 2.77
N SER A 61 16.65 6.34 2.39
CA SER A 61 15.48 6.89 1.72
C SER A 61 15.29 6.26 0.35
N SER A 62 14.04 5.98 -0.03
CA SER A 62 13.73 5.81 -1.45
C SER A 62 13.87 7.17 -2.09
N GLY A 63 14.62 7.30 -3.17
CA GLY A 63 14.53 8.51 -3.97
C GLY A 63 13.11 8.75 -4.47
N ILE A 64 12.99 9.66 -5.41
CA ILE A 64 11.83 9.74 -6.28
C ILE A 64 11.81 8.46 -7.13
N ALA A 65 10.66 7.82 -7.31
CA ALA A 65 10.56 6.70 -8.25
C ALA A 65 10.52 7.22 -9.70
N ASP A 66 11.09 6.49 -10.65
CA ASP A 66 11.01 6.76 -12.09
C ASP A 66 9.57 6.68 -12.63
N ALA A 67 8.77 5.76 -12.09
CA ALA A 67 7.34 5.69 -12.34
C ALA A 67 6.54 5.51 -11.04
N VAL A 68 5.35 6.11 -10.99
CA VAL A 68 4.38 5.95 -9.90
C VAL A 68 2.99 5.73 -10.49
N HIS A 69 2.31 4.67 -10.07
CA HIS A 69 0.91 4.45 -10.37
C HIS A 69 0.07 5.17 -9.30
N PHE A 70 -0.67 6.18 -9.72
CA PHE A 70 -1.46 7.03 -8.83
C PHE A 70 -2.90 6.57 -8.84
N ASP A 71 -3.43 6.35 -7.63
CA ASP A 71 -4.86 6.06 -7.39
C ASP A 71 -5.39 4.84 -8.15
N ARG A 72 -4.51 3.87 -8.47
CA ARG A 72 -4.79 2.76 -9.40
C ARG A 72 -5.29 3.17 -10.80
N ARG A 73 -5.16 4.43 -11.19
CA ARG A 73 -5.79 5.01 -12.39
C ARG A 73 -4.81 5.43 -13.48
N VAL A 74 -3.74 6.12 -13.09
CA VAL A 74 -2.83 6.75 -14.06
C VAL A 74 -1.37 6.56 -13.67
N TRP A 75 -0.53 6.33 -14.67
CA TRP A 75 0.92 6.27 -14.47
C TRP A 75 1.56 7.64 -14.62
N ILE A 76 2.44 7.97 -13.69
CA ILE A 76 3.23 9.21 -13.68
C ILE A 76 4.70 8.84 -13.90
N LEU A 77 5.27 9.30 -15.01
CA LEU A 77 6.63 9.00 -15.44
C LEU A 77 7.57 10.19 -15.24
N ARG A 78 8.85 9.87 -15.05
CA ARG A 78 9.96 10.82 -14.85
C ARG A 78 11.15 10.43 -15.72
N PRO A 79 11.09 10.61 -17.05
CA PRO A 79 12.14 10.16 -17.97
C PRO A 79 13.47 10.90 -17.83
N LEU A 80 13.46 12.08 -17.20
CA LEU A 80 14.67 12.90 -17.02
C LEU A 80 15.34 12.65 -15.67
N LEU A 81 14.90 11.65 -14.91
CA LEU A 81 15.30 11.45 -13.50
C LEU A 81 16.78 11.10 -13.32
N PHE A 82 17.43 10.67 -14.40
CA PHE A 82 18.85 10.37 -14.46
C PHE A 82 19.66 11.43 -15.24
N SER A 83 19.01 12.50 -15.69
CA SER A 83 19.64 13.64 -16.36
C SER A 83 19.81 14.79 -15.38
N THR A 84 20.95 15.48 -15.44
CA THR A 84 21.15 16.69 -14.65
C THR A 84 20.43 17.88 -15.30
N ARG A 85 20.12 18.90 -14.51
CA ARG A 85 19.60 20.16 -15.04
C ARG A 85 20.59 20.82 -16.02
N ALA A 86 21.89 20.66 -15.79
CA ALA A 86 22.93 21.19 -16.66
C ALA A 86 22.86 20.52 -18.04
N ASP A 87 22.76 19.19 -18.10
CA ASP A 87 22.64 18.44 -19.37
C ASP A 87 21.41 18.89 -20.17
N ILE A 88 20.27 19.09 -19.48
CA ILE A 88 19.02 19.54 -20.11
C ILE A 88 19.19 20.95 -20.69
N ARG A 89 19.86 21.86 -19.98
CA ARG A 89 20.11 23.22 -20.47
C ARG A 89 21.04 23.22 -21.67
N THR A 90 22.16 22.48 -21.62
CA THR A 90 23.07 22.32 -22.76
C THR A 90 22.33 21.78 -23.98
N PHE A 91 21.49 20.77 -23.81
CA PHE A 91 20.68 20.21 -24.89
C PHE A 91 19.68 21.22 -25.49
N LEU A 92 19.07 22.08 -24.68
CA LEU A 92 18.16 23.13 -25.16
C LEU A 92 18.93 24.24 -25.89
N GLU A 93 20.11 24.62 -25.40
CA GLU A 93 21.01 25.60 -26.04
C GLU A 93 21.48 25.10 -27.41
N GLU A 94 21.94 23.85 -27.51
CA GLU A 94 22.36 23.21 -28.77
C GLU A 94 21.22 23.18 -29.81
N ARG A 95 19.96 23.11 -29.35
CA ARG A 95 18.78 23.13 -30.22
C ARG A 95 18.18 24.51 -30.43
N GLY A 96 18.72 25.54 -29.80
CA GLY A 96 18.18 26.90 -29.84
C GLY A 96 16.75 27.01 -29.29
N VAL A 97 16.37 26.17 -28.32
CA VAL A 97 15.05 26.18 -27.70
C VAL A 97 15.10 27.03 -26.43
N PRO A 98 14.36 28.16 -26.36
CA PRO A 98 14.33 28.99 -25.15
C PRO A 98 13.50 28.34 -24.03
N TRP A 99 13.81 28.69 -22.78
CA TRP A 99 13.02 28.32 -21.60
C TRP A 99 12.79 29.53 -20.68
N ILE A 100 11.95 29.35 -19.67
CA ILE A 100 11.65 30.35 -18.64
C ILE A 100 12.17 29.82 -17.30
N ASP A 101 12.91 30.64 -16.55
CA ASP A 101 13.27 30.35 -15.17
C ASP A 101 12.17 30.85 -14.22
N ASP A 102 11.50 29.92 -13.53
CA ASP A 102 10.46 30.24 -12.54
C ASP A 102 11.08 30.93 -11.31
N PRO A 103 10.65 32.16 -10.95
CA PRO A 103 11.19 32.91 -9.80
C PRO A 103 11.07 32.17 -8.46
N SER A 104 10.12 31.24 -8.32
CA SER A 104 9.97 30.43 -7.10
C SER A 104 11.13 29.47 -6.85
N ASN A 105 11.93 29.17 -7.88
CA ASN A 105 13.13 28.33 -7.77
C ASN A 105 14.25 28.96 -6.94
N GLU A 106 14.18 30.27 -6.68
CA GLU A 106 15.16 31.02 -5.90
C GLU A 106 14.64 31.49 -4.53
N ASP A 107 13.38 31.20 -4.20
CA ASP A 107 12.76 31.63 -2.94
C ASP A 107 13.24 30.76 -1.75
N ALA A 108 14.13 31.34 -0.93
CA ALA A 108 14.71 30.71 0.26
C ALA A 108 13.69 30.38 1.36
N LYS A 109 12.42 30.80 1.23
CA LYS A 109 11.32 30.36 2.10
C LYS A 109 11.06 28.87 1.97
N TYR A 110 11.31 28.29 0.79
CA TYR A 110 11.16 26.85 0.57
C TYR A 110 12.42 26.08 0.99
N GLU A 111 12.21 25.01 1.76
CA GLU A 111 13.28 24.14 2.24
C GLU A 111 14.15 23.60 1.10
N ARG A 112 13.55 23.21 -0.03
CA ARG A 112 14.27 22.74 -1.22
C ARG A 112 15.28 23.77 -1.76
N VAL A 113 14.91 25.05 -1.77
CA VAL A 113 15.81 26.12 -2.22
C VAL A 113 16.98 26.30 -1.24
N ARG A 114 16.71 26.22 0.07
CA ARG A 114 17.77 26.25 1.10
C ARG A 114 18.72 25.07 0.96
N MET A 115 18.18 23.85 0.77
CA MET A 115 18.98 22.65 0.56
C MET A 115 19.82 22.75 -0.72
N ARG A 116 19.24 23.24 -1.81
CA ARG A 116 19.98 23.48 -3.06
C ARG A 116 21.16 24.42 -2.84
N ARG A 117 20.97 25.54 -2.16
CA ARG A 117 22.05 26.49 -1.84
C ARG A 117 23.14 25.88 -0.94
N GLN A 118 22.77 25.01 -0.01
CA GLN A 118 23.74 24.26 0.81
C GLN A 118 24.50 23.23 -0.02
N LEU A 119 23.82 22.50 -0.90
CA LEU A 119 24.43 21.49 -1.77
C LEU A 119 25.34 22.08 -2.85
N SER A 120 25.02 23.29 -3.34
CA SER A 120 25.88 24.03 -4.28
C SER A 120 27.21 24.46 -3.66
N ALA A 121 27.37 24.44 -2.34
CA ALA A 121 28.64 24.69 -1.67
C ALA A 121 29.52 23.42 -1.53
N ASP A 122 28.90 22.23 -1.60
CA ASP A 122 29.55 20.91 -1.49
C ASP A 122 29.84 20.26 -2.86
N LEU A 123 29.89 21.04 -3.96
CA LEU A 123 29.95 20.60 -5.36
C LEU A 123 30.69 19.26 -5.61
N ALA A 124 30.11 18.46 -6.52
CA ALA A 124 30.79 17.40 -7.30
C ALA A 124 30.84 15.95 -6.75
N ALA A 125 29.84 15.51 -6.01
CA ALA A 125 29.57 14.06 -5.87
C ALA A 125 28.13 13.75 -6.32
N GLY A 126 27.92 13.73 -7.63
CA GLY A 126 26.70 13.19 -8.22
C GLY A 126 26.55 11.75 -7.78
N MET A 127 25.72 11.51 -6.76
CA MET A 127 25.44 10.16 -6.31
C MET A 127 24.63 9.49 -7.40
N ASP A 128 25.21 8.50 -8.08
CA ASP A 128 24.46 7.67 -9.01
C ASP A 128 23.33 7.00 -8.20
N VAL A 129 22.09 7.33 -8.55
CA VAL A 129 20.90 6.80 -7.87
C VAL A 129 20.46 5.46 -8.46
N ARG A 130 21.06 5.02 -9.57
CA ARG A 130 20.75 3.74 -10.23
C ARG A 130 21.01 2.53 -9.34
N PRO A 131 22.15 2.39 -8.63
CA PRO A 131 22.36 1.25 -7.73
C PRO A 131 21.29 1.14 -6.64
N THR A 132 20.93 2.26 -6.00
CA THR A 132 19.87 2.30 -4.98
C THR A 132 18.49 1.96 -5.56
N TRP A 133 18.23 2.31 -6.82
CA TRP A 133 17.00 1.93 -7.52
C TRP A 133 16.98 0.42 -7.80
N GLU A 134 18.09 -0.15 -8.30
CA GLU A 134 18.24 -1.57 -8.61
C GLU A 134 18.10 -2.44 -7.36
N GLU A 135 18.75 -2.04 -6.26
CA GLU A 135 18.64 -2.71 -4.97
C GLU A 135 17.19 -2.77 -4.46
N ARG A 136 16.41 -1.70 -4.66
CA ARG A 136 14.99 -1.66 -4.26
C ARG A 136 14.13 -2.58 -5.10
N LEU A 137 14.34 -2.59 -6.41
CA LEU A 137 13.62 -3.49 -7.30
C LEU A 137 13.93 -4.96 -6.95
N ALA A 138 15.18 -5.27 -6.65
CA ALA A 138 15.60 -6.59 -6.18
C ALA A 138 14.96 -6.93 -4.82
N LEU A 139 14.92 -5.99 -3.89
CA LEU A 139 14.30 -6.17 -2.58
C LEU A 139 12.79 -6.39 -2.67
N SER A 140 12.10 -5.68 -3.56
CA SER A 140 10.67 -5.89 -3.83
C SER A 140 10.39 -7.26 -4.45
N SER A 141 11.25 -7.69 -5.37
CA SER A 141 11.16 -9.02 -5.98
C SER A 141 11.30 -10.12 -4.93
N ARG A 142 12.37 -10.06 -4.13
CA ARG A 142 12.59 -10.97 -2.99
C ARG A 142 11.46 -10.89 -1.97
N GLY A 143 10.93 -9.69 -1.72
CA GLY A 143 9.78 -9.47 -0.86
C GLY A 143 8.50 -10.16 -1.35
N GLY A 144 8.26 -10.14 -2.67
CA GLY A 144 7.14 -10.84 -3.28
C GLY A 144 7.26 -12.35 -3.11
N GLU A 145 8.44 -12.91 -3.38
CA GLU A 145 8.71 -14.34 -3.15
C GLU A 145 8.58 -14.73 -1.67
N TRP A 146 9.03 -13.84 -0.77
CA TRP A 146 8.89 -14.02 0.66
C TRP A 146 7.41 -14.05 1.07
N LEU A 147 6.57 -13.19 0.49
CA LEU A 147 5.13 -13.18 0.75
C LEU A 147 4.48 -14.50 0.32
N ASP A 148 4.80 -14.98 -0.88
CA ASP A 148 4.26 -16.23 -1.43
C ASP A 148 4.62 -17.44 -0.55
N ARG A 149 5.88 -17.50 -0.09
CA ARG A 149 6.40 -18.60 0.72
C ARG A 149 5.97 -18.53 2.18
N HIS A 150 6.04 -17.34 2.78
CA HIS A 150 6.08 -17.16 4.24
C HIS A 150 4.93 -16.33 4.84
N PHE A 151 3.94 -15.92 4.04
CA PHE A 151 2.76 -15.22 4.55
C PHE A 151 1.46 -15.93 4.18
N ARG A 152 0.51 -15.97 5.12
CA ARG A 152 -0.88 -16.40 4.90
C ARG A 152 -1.84 -15.34 5.41
N LEU A 153 -2.91 -15.12 4.67
CA LEU A 153 -4.00 -14.24 5.05
C LEU A 153 -5.23 -15.09 5.37
N HIS A 154 -5.81 -14.86 6.54
CA HIS A 154 -7.00 -15.55 7.00
C HIS A 154 -8.18 -14.59 7.06
N GLY A 155 -9.24 -14.91 6.31
CA GLY A 155 -10.49 -14.15 6.26
C GLY A 155 -10.30 -12.67 5.92
N GLY A 156 -9.26 -12.31 5.17
CA GLY A 156 -8.97 -10.91 4.81
C GLY A 156 -8.48 -10.01 5.96
N LEU A 157 -8.36 -10.51 7.19
CA LEU A 157 -8.15 -9.67 8.38
C LEU A 157 -7.00 -10.08 9.28
N LEU A 158 -6.59 -11.34 9.24
CA LEU A 158 -5.54 -11.89 10.10
C LEU A 158 -4.37 -12.35 9.25
N GLY A 159 -3.26 -11.62 9.34
CA GLY A 159 -2.01 -12.00 8.71
C GLY A 159 -1.26 -12.99 9.58
N HIS A 160 -0.63 -13.98 8.97
CA HIS A 160 0.22 -14.98 9.63
C HIS A 160 1.54 -15.10 8.87
N VAL A 161 2.63 -14.71 9.53
CA VAL A 161 3.99 -14.91 9.04
C VAL A 161 4.55 -16.16 9.70
N MET A 162 4.94 -17.14 8.88
CA MET A 162 5.52 -18.40 9.38
C MET A 162 6.93 -18.16 9.98
N PRO A 163 7.38 -18.99 10.95
CA PRO A 163 8.66 -18.81 11.64
C PRO A 163 9.87 -18.75 10.69
N GLU A 164 9.85 -19.53 9.61
CA GLU A 164 10.92 -19.56 8.61
C GLU A 164 11.07 -18.19 7.93
N GLY A 165 9.95 -17.49 7.69
CA GLY A 165 9.97 -16.15 7.12
C GLY A 165 10.58 -15.10 8.03
N LEU A 166 10.45 -15.26 9.35
CA LEU A 166 11.04 -14.34 10.33
C LEU A 166 12.56 -14.54 10.46
N SER A 167 13.06 -15.70 10.03
CA SER A 167 14.48 -16.09 10.11
C SER A 167 15.28 -15.78 8.84
N GLU A 168 14.61 -15.24 7.81
CA GLU A 168 15.23 -14.78 6.56
C GLU A 168 16.10 -13.52 6.78
N ASP A 169 16.81 -13.11 5.72
CA ASP A 169 17.64 -11.89 5.71
C ASP A 169 16.94 -10.68 6.34
N ARG A 170 17.59 -10.04 7.30
CA ARG A 170 16.99 -8.96 8.11
C ARG A 170 16.46 -7.81 7.25
N ALA A 171 17.16 -7.43 6.19
CA ALA A 171 16.72 -6.35 5.30
C ALA A 171 15.44 -6.72 4.53
N LEU A 172 15.31 -7.98 4.12
CA LEU A 172 14.11 -8.52 3.50
C LEU A 172 12.93 -8.59 4.49
N VAL A 173 13.16 -9.05 5.73
CA VAL A 173 12.12 -9.11 6.76
C VAL A 173 11.65 -7.70 7.14
N ASP A 174 12.56 -6.73 7.33
CA ASP A 174 12.22 -5.32 7.56
C ASP A 174 11.38 -4.75 6.42
N TYR A 175 11.81 -5.00 5.17
CA TYR A 175 11.06 -4.59 3.99
C TYR A 175 9.64 -5.17 4.01
N ALA A 176 9.48 -6.49 4.01
CA ALA A 176 8.18 -7.13 3.87
C ALA A 176 7.27 -6.84 5.07
N LEU A 177 7.78 -7.00 6.30
CA LEU A 177 7.02 -6.78 7.52
C LEU A 177 6.63 -5.31 7.70
N GLY A 178 7.48 -4.36 7.29
CA GLY A 178 7.14 -2.94 7.30
C GLY A 178 5.98 -2.58 6.36
N ARG A 179 5.91 -3.18 5.16
CA ARG A 179 4.78 -2.98 4.23
C ARG A 179 3.52 -3.65 4.76
N LEU A 180 3.62 -4.86 5.29
CA LEU A 180 2.50 -5.54 5.94
C LEU A 180 1.99 -4.72 7.14
N ALA A 181 2.88 -4.18 7.97
CA ALA A 181 2.51 -3.31 9.08
C ALA A 181 1.76 -2.06 8.61
N ALA A 182 2.19 -1.44 7.51
CA ALA A 182 1.46 -0.31 6.91
C ALA A 182 0.07 -0.71 6.43
N VAL A 183 -0.04 -1.82 5.71
CA VAL A 183 -1.32 -2.33 5.17
C VAL A 183 -2.29 -2.72 6.29
N PHE A 184 -1.86 -3.55 7.24
CA PHE A 184 -2.69 -3.94 8.38
C PHE A 184 -2.98 -2.77 9.33
N GLY A 185 -2.12 -1.77 9.37
CA GLY A 185 -2.28 -0.57 10.17
C GLY A 185 -3.08 0.54 9.48
N GLY A 186 -3.49 0.36 8.22
CA GLY A 186 -4.15 1.40 7.44
C GLY A 186 -3.30 2.67 7.30
N GLN A 187 -1.97 2.53 7.28
CA GLN A 187 -1.03 3.65 7.23
C GLN A 187 -0.47 3.84 5.81
N PRO A 188 -0.34 5.09 5.34
CA PRO A 188 0.23 5.37 4.01
C PRO A 188 1.74 5.08 3.93
N PHE A 189 2.40 4.85 5.06
CA PHE A 189 3.83 4.56 5.13
C PHE A 189 4.11 3.47 6.17
N ALA A 190 5.20 2.73 5.96
CA ALA A 190 5.72 1.80 6.96
C ALA A 190 6.03 2.51 8.29
N PRO A 191 5.96 1.81 9.43
CA PRO A 191 6.38 2.38 10.71
C PRO A 191 7.80 2.93 10.64
N GLY A 192 8.07 4.00 11.39
CA GLY A 192 9.39 4.63 11.41
C GLY A 192 10.46 3.69 11.95
N ARG A 193 11.74 3.98 11.65
CA ARG A 193 12.90 3.12 12.02
C ARG A 193 12.86 2.62 13.46
N ALA A 194 12.71 3.52 14.43
CA ALA A 194 12.70 3.14 15.85
C ALA A 194 11.52 2.21 16.21
N GLN A 195 10.37 2.34 15.54
CA GLN A 195 9.25 1.42 15.70
C GLN A 195 9.56 0.07 15.05
N MET A 196 10.08 0.06 13.82
CA MET A 196 10.42 -1.19 13.15
C MET A 196 11.55 -1.95 13.84
N GLU A 197 12.56 -1.26 14.38
CA GLU A 197 13.61 -1.89 15.19
C GLU A 197 13.03 -2.66 16.39
N ARG A 198 12.02 -2.09 17.06
CA ARG A 198 11.33 -2.79 18.15
C ARG A 198 10.50 -3.97 17.65
N VAL A 199 9.81 -3.84 16.52
CA VAL A 199 9.02 -4.93 15.92
C VAL A 199 9.92 -6.09 15.50
N LEU A 200 11.04 -5.81 14.85
CA LEU A 200 12.01 -6.81 14.42
C LEU A 200 12.69 -7.49 15.61
N ALA A 201 13.10 -6.72 16.63
CA ALA A 201 13.67 -7.28 17.84
C ALA A 201 12.67 -8.19 18.59
N PHE A 202 11.40 -7.78 18.65
CA PHE A 202 10.33 -8.60 19.22
C PHE A 202 10.11 -9.89 18.42
N ALA A 203 10.01 -9.81 17.09
CA ALA A 203 9.82 -10.96 16.22
C ALA A 203 11.00 -11.95 16.29
N ALA A 204 12.23 -11.44 16.40
CA ALA A 204 13.44 -12.25 16.53
C ALA A 204 13.65 -12.83 17.94
N GLY A 205 13.02 -12.25 18.95
CA GLY A 205 13.20 -12.66 20.36
C GLY A 205 12.68 -14.07 20.66
N GLY A 206 11.81 -14.64 19.82
CA GLY A 206 11.32 -16.03 19.92
C GLY A 206 10.35 -16.30 21.08
N GLU A 207 10.34 -15.44 22.10
CA GLU A 207 9.44 -15.54 23.24
C GLU A 207 8.00 -15.15 22.86
N PRO A 208 7.00 -16.04 23.05
CA PRO A 208 5.61 -15.73 22.77
C PRO A 208 5.15 -14.48 23.52
N GLY A 209 4.48 -13.59 22.83
CA GLY A 209 4.13 -12.31 23.37
C GLY A 209 3.27 -11.48 22.44
N ARG A 210 2.94 -10.27 22.87
CA ARG A 210 2.22 -9.31 22.04
C ARG A 210 2.84 -7.93 22.17
N MET A 211 2.88 -7.21 21.06
CA MET A 211 3.19 -5.79 21.05
C MET A 211 2.30 -5.05 20.04
N THR A 212 2.23 -3.73 20.17
CA THR A 212 1.50 -2.87 19.22
C THR A 212 2.45 -1.84 18.63
N ALA A 213 2.43 -1.68 17.30
CA ALA A 213 3.15 -0.62 16.60
C ALA A 213 2.47 -0.30 15.27
N GLY A 214 2.46 0.97 14.87
CA GLY A 214 1.88 1.39 13.59
C GLY A 214 0.38 1.06 13.42
N GLY A 215 -0.36 0.94 14.52
CA GLY A 215 -1.76 0.53 14.51
C GLY A 215 -1.98 -0.96 14.19
N VAL A 216 -0.95 -1.78 14.39
CA VAL A 216 -1.00 -3.25 14.26
C VAL A 216 -0.65 -3.89 15.59
N VAL A 217 -1.42 -4.89 15.98
CA VAL A 217 -1.08 -5.83 17.05
C VAL A 217 -0.29 -6.98 16.44
N PHE A 218 0.97 -7.08 16.86
CA PHE A 218 1.89 -8.17 16.57
C PHE A 218 1.77 -9.21 17.69
N ASP A 219 1.31 -10.41 17.36
CA ASP A 219 1.06 -11.51 18.31
C ASP A 219 1.96 -12.69 17.93
N LEU A 220 3.13 -12.76 18.59
CA LEU A 220 4.14 -13.79 18.34
C LEU A 220 3.78 -15.05 19.14
N ARG A 221 3.75 -16.17 18.43
CA ARG A 221 3.42 -17.50 18.95
C ARG A 221 4.45 -18.50 18.44
N ARG A 222 4.38 -19.74 18.96
CA ARG A 222 5.29 -20.82 18.57
C ARG A 222 5.21 -21.13 17.06
N ASP A 223 4.05 -20.94 16.46
CA ASP A 223 3.75 -21.21 15.05
C ASP A 223 3.89 -19.97 14.15
N GLY A 224 4.40 -18.86 14.66
CA GLY A 224 4.72 -17.67 13.86
C GLY A 224 4.16 -16.36 14.43
N LEU A 225 4.24 -15.32 13.61
CA LEU A 225 3.82 -13.97 13.97
C LEU A 225 2.49 -13.63 13.33
N TYR A 226 1.51 -13.28 14.15
CA TYR A 226 0.21 -12.83 13.69
C TYR A 226 0.12 -11.30 13.66
N LEU A 227 -0.46 -10.76 12.59
CA LEU A 227 -0.69 -9.33 12.39
C LEU A 227 -2.19 -9.04 12.33
N VAL A 228 -2.64 -8.10 13.14
CA VAL A 228 -4.04 -7.68 13.22
C VAL A 228 -4.14 -6.18 13.39
N ARG A 229 -5.10 -5.52 12.72
CA ARG A 229 -5.41 -4.11 12.96
C ARG A 229 -5.79 -3.87 14.42
N GLU A 230 -5.13 -2.91 15.07
CA GLU A 230 -5.53 -2.43 16.39
C GLU A 230 -6.93 -1.79 16.33
N SER A 231 -7.87 -2.24 17.17
CA SER A 231 -9.26 -1.75 17.13
C SER A 231 -9.47 -0.38 17.76
N ARG A 232 -8.46 0.17 18.45
CA ARG A 232 -8.55 1.45 19.15
C ARG A 232 -8.42 2.61 18.16
N GLY A 233 -9.29 3.60 18.29
CA GLY A 233 -9.17 4.86 17.54
C GLY A 233 -9.60 4.75 16.07
N ILE A 234 -10.25 3.63 15.68
CA ILE A 234 -10.90 3.52 14.37
C ILE A 234 -12.13 4.43 14.38
N LEU A 235 -12.13 5.44 13.52
CA LEU A 235 -13.23 6.38 13.38
C LEU A 235 -14.29 5.82 12.41
N PRO A 236 -15.59 6.11 12.64
CA PRO A 236 -16.62 5.75 11.69
C PRO A 236 -16.49 6.59 10.42
N LEU A 237 -16.87 6.01 9.29
CA LEU A 237 -17.09 6.71 8.01
C LEU A 237 -18.57 6.69 7.70
N VAL A 238 -19.12 7.81 7.23
CA VAL A 238 -20.51 7.89 6.73
C VAL A 238 -20.44 8.26 5.26
N LEU A 239 -21.11 7.49 4.42
CA LEU A 239 -21.20 7.70 2.98
C LEU A 239 -22.66 7.94 2.59
N GLN A 240 -22.92 9.03 1.88
CA GLN A 240 -24.21 9.31 1.26
C GLN A 240 -24.45 8.37 0.06
N PRO A 241 -25.68 8.30 -0.47
CA PRO A 241 -25.96 7.54 -1.69
C PRO A 241 -25.05 7.95 -2.85
N GLY A 242 -24.39 6.97 -3.47
CA GLY A 242 -23.45 7.15 -4.57
C GLY A 242 -22.06 7.65 -4.17
N GLU A 243 -21.78 7.87 -2.88
CA GLU A 243 -20.44 8.22 -2.42
C GLU A 243 -19.55 6.98 -2.23
N ALA A 244 -18.25 7.19 -2.43
CA ALA A 244 -17.22 6.23 -2.10
C ALA A 244 -16.15 6.86 -1.20
N GLY A 245 -15.51 6.04 -0.36
CA GLY A 245 -14.46 6.51 0.51
C GLY A 245 -13.65 5.37 1.14
N VAL A 246 -12.46 5.72 1.63
CA VAL A 246 -11.57 4.76 2.28
C VAL A 246 -11.80 4.76 3.78
N TRP A 247 -12.30 3.64 4.31
CA TRP A 247 -12.46 3.41 5.75
C TRP A 247 -11.18 2.85 6.39
N ASP A 248 -10.72 3.55 7.44
CA ASP A 248 -9.57 3.17 8.27
C ASP A 248 -8.27 2.88 7.50
N GLY A 249 -8.15 3.36 6.26
CA GLY A 249 -7.00 3.10 5.38
C GLY A 249 -6.87 1.66 4.88
N ARG A 250 -7.90 0.82 5.06
CA ARG A 250 -7.85 -0.63 4.73
C ARG A 250 -8.95 -1.11 3.80
N PHE A 251 -10.04 -0.35 3.67
CA PHE A 251 -11.18 -0.74 2.84
C PHE A 251 -11.67 0.47 2.07
N GLU A 252 -11.71 0.35 0.76
CA GLU A 252 -12.49 1.24 -0.09
C GLU A 252 -13.95 0.77 -0.05
N VAL A 253 -14.86 1.69 0.21
CA VAL A 253 -16.28 1.44 0.36
C VAL A 253 -17.02 2.30 -0.66
N ALA A 254 -17.89 1.70 -1.47
CA ALA A 254 -18.82 2.43 -2.34
C ALA A 254 -20.26 2.14 -1.94
N ASN A 255 -21.06 3.19 -1.77
CA ASN A 255 -22.44 3.10 -1.33
C ASN A 255 -23.43 3.20 -2.51
N ASP A 256 -23.89 2.06 -3.03
CA ASP A 256 -24.92 2.03 -4.09
C ASP A 256 -26.36 1.99 -3.54
N LEU A 257 -26.53 2.13 -2.22
CA LEU A 257 -27.85 2.16 -1.58
C LEU A 257 -28.46 3.58 -1.65
N PRO A 258 -29.80 3.68 -1.63
CA PRO A 258 -30.50 4.97 -1.69
C PRO A 258 -30.51 5.73 -0.35
N PHE A 259 -29.72 5.31 0.64
CA PHE A 259 -29.62 5.94 1.96
C PHE A 259 -28.17 5.95 2.48
N ASP A 260 -27.93 6.76 3.52
CA ASP A 260 -26.62 6.87 4.16
C ASP A 260 -26.18 5.54 4.80
N VAL A 261 -24.93 5.15 4.53
CA VAL A 261 -24.30 3.99 5.14
C VAL A 261 -23.21 4.46 6.10
N LYS A 262 -23.28 4.00 7.34
CA LYS A 262 -22.22 4.18 8.34
C LYS A 262 -21.39 2.91 8.45
N ILE A 263 -20.08 3.06 8.35
CA ILE A 263 -19.09 2.01 8.52
C ILE A 263 -18.35 2.25 9.84
N GLU A 264 -18.31 1.26 10.72
CA GLU A 264 -17.56 1.31 11.98
C GLU A 264 -16.92 -0.05 12.32
N ALA A 265 -16.04 -0.06 13.33
CA ALA A 265 -15.37 -1.29 13.74
C ALA A 265 -16.33 -2.20 14.50
N ALA A 266 -16.43 -3.48 14.11
CA ALA A 266 -17.38 -4.42 14.73
C ALA A 266 -17.20 -4.54 16.26
N GLY A 267 -15.98 -4.37 16.79
CA GLY A 267 -15.69 -4.41 18.22
C GLY A 267 -16.26 -3.23 19.02
N MET A 268 -16.73 -2.17 18.37
CA MET A 268 -17.44 -1.05 19.01
C MET A 268 -18.93 -1.31 19.23
N THR A 269 -19.46 -2.41 18.68
CA THR A 269 -20.88 -2.76 18.72
C THR A 269 -21.22 -3.57 19.97
N ALA A 270 -22.34 -3.25 20.62
CA ALA A 270 -22.77 -3.90 21.87
C ALA A 270 -23.40 -5.30 21.67
N GLN A 271 -23.51 -5.79 20.43
CA GLN A 271 -24.05 -7.12 20.11
C GLN A 271 -23.15 -7.85 19.12
N PRO A 272 -22.52 -8.97 19.51
CA PRO A 272 -21.70 -9.75 18.59
C PRO A 272 -22.58 -10.65 17.73
N ARG A 273 -22.72 -10.38 16.44
CA ARG A 273 -23.18 -11.37 15.44
C ARG A 273 -22.43 -11.23 14.11
N SER A 274 -22.38 -12.36 13.41
CA SER A 274 -21.51 -12.72 12.27
C SER A 274 -20.95 -11.53 11.49
N SER A 275 -19.64 -11.34 11.60
CA SER A 275 -18.87 -10.56 10.64
C SER A 275 -18.93 -11.26 9.28
N LEU A 276 -19.96 -10.95 8.50
CA LEU A 276 -20.02 -11.27 7.09
C LEU A 276 -19.09 -10.30 6.39
N ILE A 277 -17.80 -10.62 6.44
CA ILE A 277 -16.94 -10.23 5.34
C ILE A 277 -17.48 -11.08 4.18
N PRO A 278 -17.98 -10.49 3.09
CA PRO A 278 -18.19 -11.28 1.91
C PRO A 278 -16.83 -11.91 1.60
N VAL A 279 -16.74 -13.24 1.69
CA VAL A 279 -15.68 -13.95 0.97
C VAL A 279 -15.84 -13.46 -0.45
N LEU A 280 -14.91 -12.62 -0.92
CA LEU A 280 -14.83 -12.22 -2.31
C LEU A 280 -14.76 -13.52 -3.09
N VAL A 281 -15.90 -13.95 -3.64
CA VAL A 281 -15.94 -14.94 -4.70
C VAL A 281 -15.45 -14.19 -5.93
N THR A 282 -14.16 -13.90 -5.98
CA THR A 282 -13.44 -13.81 -7.23
C THR A 282 -12.95 -15.22 -7.50
N GLY A 283 -13.83 -16.03 -8.09
CA GLY A 283 -13.43 -17.30 -8.67
C GLY A 283 -12.38 -17.01 -9.73
N ILE A 284 -11.12 -17.29 -9.39
CA ILE A 284 -10.03 -17.88 -10.20
C ILE A 284 -8.83 -17.94 -9.24
N GLN A 285 -8.50 -19.14 -8.76
CA GLN A 285 -7.12 -19.39 -8.33
C GLN A 285 -6.24 -19.14 -9.57
N PRO A 286 -5.24 -18.25 -9.54
CA PRO A 286 -4.26 -18.23 -10.61
C PRO A 286 -3.58 -19.60 -10.64
N PRO A 287 -3.49 -20.27 -11.81
CA PRO A 287 -2.72 -21.50 -11.90
C PRO A 287 -1.28 -21.18 -11.52
N ARG A 288 -0.64 -22.12 -10.83
CA ARG A 288 0.81 -22.13 -10.62
C ARG A 288 1.48 -21.85 -11.96
N VAL A 289 2.24 -20.76 -12.06
CA VAL A 289 3.04 -20.45 -13.25
C VAL A 289 4.16 -21.49 -13.33
N GLY A 290 3.84 -22.63 -13.93
CA GLY A 290 4.80 -23.50 -14.58
C GLY A 290 4.83 -23.10 -16.04
N ALA A 291 6.03 -22.77 -16.54
CA ALA A 291 6.24 -22.55 -17.95
C ALA A 291 5.90 -23.80 -18.78
N VAL A 292 5.57 -23.56 -20.05
CA VAL A 292 5.62 -24.47 -21.23
C VAL A 292 4.27 -25.04 -21.74
N ILE A 293 3.79 -24.41 -22.83
CA ILE A 293 3.23 -24.89 -24.12
C ILE A 293 2.26 -26.10 -24.16
N ASP A 294 1.14 -25.84 -24.86
CA ASP A 294 0.33 -26.70 -25.74
C ASP A 294 -1.08 -27.13 -25.30
N SER A 295 -1.91 -27.23 -26.33
CA SER A 295 -3.36 -27.24 -26.49
C SER A 295 -4.04 -28.59 -26.21
N THR A 296 -5.29 -28.56 -25.69
CA THR A 296 -6.51 -29.25 -26.20
C THR A 296 -7.62 -29.45 -25.14
N MET A 297 -8.85 -29.10 -25.55
CA MET A 297 -10.22 -29.58 -25.23
C MET A 297 -10.64 -30.20 -23.85
N ARG A 298 -11.72 -29.59 -23.30
CA ARG A 298 -12.96 -30.10 -22.62
C ARG A 298 -12.94 -31.44 -21.84
N ASP A 299 -13.38 -31.42 -20.57
CA ASP A 299 -14.69 -31.98 -20.11
C ASP A 299 -14.95 -31.76 -18.59
N ALA A 300 -16.18 -32.09 -18.17
CA ALA A 300 -16.97 -31.64 -17.03
C ALA A 300 -16.55 -32.00 -15.57
N SER A 301 -16.99 -31.14 -14.63
CA SER A 301 -17.50 -31.32 -13.24
C SER A 301 -17.51 -32.72 -12.58
N PRO A 302 -17.37 -32.84 -11.23
CA PRO A 302 -18.35 -32.27 -10.28
C PRO A 302 -17.82 -31.76 -8.91
N ALA A 303 -18.67 -30.94 -8.28
CA ALA A 303 -18.53 -30.32 -6.96
C ALA A 303 -18.62 -31.32 -5.78
N PRO A 304 -18.13 -30.95 -4.59
CA PRO A 304 -18.66 -31.43 -3.33
C PRO A 304 -19.45 -30.34 -2.58
N LYS A 305 -20.61 -30.78 -2.09
CA LYS A 305 -21.44 -30.15 -1.06
C LYS A 305 -20.75 -30.28 0.29
N ASP A 306 -20.76 -29.22 1.11
CA ASP A 306 -21.30 -29.24 2.47
C ASP A 306 -20.99 -27.92 3.20
N LEU A 307 -22.07 -27.19 3.50
CA LEU A 307 -22.11 -26.03 4.39
C LEU A 307 -22.45 -26.55 5.79
N GLY A 308 -21.46 -26.62 6.67
CA GLY A 308 -21.65 -26.88 8.09
C GLY A 308 -21.46 -25.61 8.91
N ALA A 309 -22.55 -25.10 9.48
CA ALA A 309 -22.51 -24.09 10.54
C ALA A 309 -21.79 -24.70 11.77
N LEU A 310 -20.78 -24.01 12.30
CA LEU A 310 -20.09 -24.43 13.51
C LEU A 310 -20.60 -23.64 14.72
N ASP A 311 -21.29 -24.38 15.56
CA ASP A 311 -21.90 -23.95 16.81
C ASP A 311 -20.84 -23.68 17.89
N SER A 312 -21.17 -22.76 18.79
CA SER A 312 -20.29 -22.23 19.82
C SER A 312 -20.60 -22.89 21.16
N CYS A 313 -19.81 -23.90 21.57
CA CYS A 313 -19.60 -24.27 22.98
C CYS A 313 -18.36 -25.16 23.09
N ASP A 314 -17.31 -24.68 23.77
CA ASP A 314 -16.56 -25.49 24.75
C ASP A 314 -15.47 -24.63 25.43
N GLU A 315 -15.62 -24.51 26.75
CA GLU A 315 -14.65 -23.92 27.66
C GLU A 315 -13.53 -24.92 27.97
N HIS A 316 -12.32 -24.39 28.14
CA HIS A 316 -11.11 -25.05 28.67
C HIS A 316 -10.48 -26.19 27.84
N ARG A 317 -9.49 -25.82 27.00
CA ARG A 317 -8.10 -26.30 27.15
C ARG A 317 -7.14 -25.59 26.20
N ASN A 318 -6.00 -25.21 26.76
CA ASN A 318 -4.83 -24.69 26.09
C ASN A 318 -3.95 -25.88 25.68
N GLU A 319 -3.28 -25.75 24.53
CA GLU A 319 -2.28 -26.65 23.93
C GLU A 319 -2.80 -27.97 23.32
N GLY A 320 -2.55 -28.13 22.01
CA GLY A 320 -2.74 -29.38 21.27
C GLY A 320 -2.70 -29.15 19.77
N VAL A 321 -1.66 -29.68 19.13
CA VAL A 321 -1.42 -29.67 17.67
C VAL A 321 -2.65 -30.21 16.91
N GLY A 322 -3.28 -29.33 16.13
CA GLY A 322 -4.44 -29.59 15.26
C GLY A 322 -4.93 -28.26 14.69
N GLY A 323 -4.81 -28.07 13.37
CA GLY A 323 -4.88 -26.78 12.68
C GLY A 323 -6.13 -25.95 12.98
N GLY A 324 -5.99 -24.95 13.86
CA GLY A 324 -6.98 -23.94 14.14
C GLY A 324 -6.30 -22.62 14.44
N LEU A 325 -6.80 -21.53 13.83
CA LEU A 325 -6.28 -20.19 14.06
C LEU A 325 -6.37 -19.83 15.56
N PRO A 326 -5.41 -19.08 16.12
CA PRO A 326 -5.48 -18.68 17.51
C PRO A 326 -6.76 -17.88 17.78
N LYS A 327 -7.71 -18.46 18.54
CA LYS A 327 -9.04 -17.89 18.80
C LYS A 327 -8.97 -16.43 19.24
N ALA A 328 -8.00 -16.08 20.09
CA ALA A 328 -7.80 -14.73 20.59
C ALA A 328 -7.31 -13.74 19.50
N ALA A 329 -6.45 -14.18 18.57
CA ALA A 329 -6.00 -13.36 17.45
C ALA A 329 -7.13 -13.16 16.44
N TRP A 330 -7.88 -14.23 16.14
CA TRP A 330 -9.05 -14.17 15.26
C TRP A 330 -10.16 -13.26 15.82
N LYS A 331 -10.46 -13.34 17.13
CA LYS A 331 -11.43 -12.44 17.77
C LYS A 331 -11.01 -10.96 17.67
N ARG A 332 -9.71 -10.67 17.78
CA ARG A 332 -9.18 -9.30 17.56
C ARG A 332 -9.34 -8.85 16.12
N ALA A 333 -9.09 -9.74 15.17
CA ALA A 333 -9.24 -9.46 13.74
C ALA A 333 -10.68 -9.11 13.41
N ILE A 334 -11.64 -9.90 13.89
CA ILE A 334 -13.07 -9.60 13.74
C ILE A 334 -13.45 -8.27 14.39
N ALA A 335 -12.90 -7.94 15.56
CA ALA A 335 -13.21 -6.70 16.26
C ALA A 335 -12.81 -5.43 15.48
N SER A 336 -11.86 -5.54 14.54
CA SER A 336 -11.47 -4.46 13.63
C SER A 336 -12.01 -4.63 12.21
N ALA A 337 -12.92 -5.57 11.98
CA ALA A 337 -13.63 -5.71 10.71
C ALA A 337 -14.61 -4.55 10.48
N PRO A 338 -14.89 -4.18 9.22
CA PRO A 338 -15.95 -3.24 8.90
C PRO A 338 -17.32 -3.84 9.25
N ALA A 339 -18.14 -3.07 9.95
CA ALA A 339 -19.54 -3.34 10.19
C ALA A 339 -20.38 -2.19 9.61
N LEU A 340 -21.41 -2.54 8.84
CA LEU A 340 -22.21 -1.60 8.06
C LEU A 340 -23.58 -1.37 8.72
N PHE A 341 -23.97 -0.10 8.83
CA PHE A 341 -25.19 0.33 9.50
C PHE A 341 -25.97 1.33 8.65
N ALA A 342 -27.29 1.30 8.77
CA ALA A 342 -28.18 2.37 8.31
C ALA A 342 -29.24 2.67 9.39
N GLY A 343 -29.53 3.95 9.62
CA GLY A 343 -30.51 4.36 10.63
C GLY A 343 -30.23 3.86 12.06
N GLY A 344 -28.97 3.55 12.39
CA GLY A 344 -28.56 3.03 13.69
C GLY A 344 -28.71 1.51 13.89
N ALA A 345 -29.15 0.78 12.86
CA ALA A 345 -29.25 -0.68 12.86
C ALA A 345 -28.25 -1.31 11.86
N PRO A 346 -27.74 -2.52 12.11
CA PRO A 346 -26.94 -3.25 11.13
C PRO A 346 -27.71 -3.47 9.82
N LEU A 347 -27.00 -3.40 8.69
CA LEU A 347 -27.59 -3.74 7.40
C LEU A 347 -27.98 -5.23 7.32
N SER A 348 -29.05 -5.53 6.57
CA SER A 348 -29.39 -6.89 6.18
C SER A 348 -28.35 -7.47 5.22
N GLU A 349 -28.25 -8.79 5.11
CA GLU A 349 -27.30 -9.44 4.18
C GLU A 349 -27.52 -9.02 2.72
N GLU A 350 -28.77 -8.75 2.34
CA GLU A 350 -29.12 -8.29 0.99
C GLU A 350 -28.58 -6.87 0.74
N SER A 351 -28.76 -5.95 1.69
CA SER A 351 -28.24 -4.59 1.59
C SER A 351 -26.71 -4.54 1.62
N VAL A 352 -26.05 -5.42 2.39
CA VAL A 352 -24.57 -5.51 2.41
C VAL A 352 -24.01 -5.84 1.02
N ARG A 353 -24.71 -6.63 0.20
CA ARG A 353 -24.27 -6.97 -1.17
C ARG A 353 -24.32 -5.79 -2.14
N MET A 354 -25.05 -4.73 -1.77
CA MET A 354 -25.15 -3.48 -2.54
C MET A 354 -24.15 -2.42 -2.06
N VAL A 355 -23.28 -2.77 -1.10
CA VAL A 355 -22.17 -1.92 -0.68
C VAL A 355 -20.89 -2.62 -1.14
N GLU A 356 -20.17 -2.00 -2.08
CA GLU A 356 -18.88 -2.54 -2.50
C GLU A 356 -17.87 -2.32 -1.38
N LEU A 357 -17.18 -3.38 -0.98
CA LEU A 357 -16.15 -3.35 0.06
C LEU A 357 -14.90 -4.04 -0.47
N THR A 358 -13.93 -3.23 -0.90
CA THR A 358 -12.71 -3.72 -1.54
C THR A 358 -11.50 -3.42 -0.64
N PRO A 359 -10.60 -4.38 -0.38
CA PRO A 359 -9.38 -4.11 0.37
C PRO A 359 -8.57 -2.99 -0.30
N TYR A 360 -8.22 -1.99 0.50
CA TYR A 360 -7.44 -0.83 0.11
C TYR A 360 -6.07 -0.87 0.78
N PHE A 361 -5.01 -0.77 -0.02
CA PHE A 361 -3.65 -0.74 0.47
C PHE A 361 -3.16 0.70 0.58
N ALA A 362 -3.34 1.33 1.74
CA ALA A 362 -2.86 2.69 2.00
C ALA A 362 -1.44 3.02 1.49
N PRO A 363 -0.41 2.16 1.61
CA PRO A 363 0.92 2.48 1.11
C PRO A 363 1.07 2.39 -0.42
N PHE A 364 0.11 1.83 -1.15
CA PHE A 364 0.24 1.50 -2.57
C PHE A 364 -0.88 2.10 -3.43
N ASP A 365 -2.14 2.00 -3.01
CA ASP A 365 -3.28 2.36 -3.85
C ASP A 365 -3.27 3.83 -4.22
N ARG A 366 -2.86 4.70 -3.30
CA ARG A 366 -2.69 6.12 -3.60
C ARG A 366 -1.43 6.42 -4.41
N PHE A 367 -0.28 5.89 -4.01
CA PHE A 367 1.01 6.16 -4.63
C PHE A 367 1.87 4.88 -4.69
N LEU A 368 1.68 4.05 -5.73
CA LEU A 368 2.49 2.87 -5.92
C LEU A 368 3.76 3.21 -6.70
N THR A 369 4.91 3.17 -6.03
CA THR A 369 6.19 3.33 -6.71
C THR A 369 6.51 2.10 -7.56
N ARG A 370 7.14 2.31 -8.72
CA ARG A 370 7.52 1.22 -9.64
C ARG A 370 8.33 0.12 -8.97
N PHE A 371 9.30 0.49 -8.14
CA PHE A 371 10.14 -0.51 -7.48
C PHE A 371 9.37 -1.32 -6.44
N ASP A 372 8.20 -0.88 -5.94
CA ASP A 372 7.34 -1.67 -5.04
C ASP A 372 6.22 -2.43 -5.79
N PHE A 373 6.10 -2.26 -7.11
CA PHE A 373 5.03 -2.83 -7.93
C PHE A 373 4.93 -4.36 -7.82
N ILE A 374 6.08 -5.04 -7.76
CA ILE A 374 6.14 -6.51 -7.69
C ILE A 374 5.53 -6.99 -6.37
N PHE A 375 5.98 -6.42 -5.24
CA PHE A 375 5.44 -6.74 -3.93
C PHE A 375 3.94 -6.42 -3.84
N ALA A 376 3.53 -5.23 -4.29
CA ALA A 376 2.13 -4.81 -4.21
C ALA A 376 1.21 -5.72 -5.04
N ASN A 377 1.62 -6.15 -6.23
CA ASN A 377 0.86 -7.11 -7.03
C ASN A 377 0.73 -8.49 -6.38
N ARG A 378 1.80 -8.99 -5.76
CA ARG A 378 1.72 -10.24 -4.99
C ARG A 378 0.76 -10.08 -3.81
N LEU A 379 0.78 -8.93 -3.16
CA LEU A 379 -0.15 -8.62 -2.08
C LEU A 379 -1.61 -8.57 -2.56
N SER A 380 -1.90 -7.97 -3.72
CA SER A 380 -3.25 -7.98 -4.30
C SER A 380 -3.75 -9.42 -4.52
N ALA A 381 -2.87 -10.31 -5.01
CA ALA A 381 -3.22 -11.73 -5.16
C ALA A 381 -3.52 -12.40 -3.81
N VAL A 382 -2.76 -12.09 -2.75
CA VAL A 382 -2.99 -12.63 -1.40
C VAL A 382 -4.32 -12.15 -0.80
N PHE A 383 -4.71 -10.91 -1.05
CA PHE A 383 -5.99 -10.34 -0.60
C PHE A 383 -7.15 -10.58 -1.59
N ALA A 384 -6.91 -11.32 -2.68
CA ALA A 384 -7.87 -11.57 -3.75
C ALA A 384 -8.48 -10.28 -4.37
N THR A 385 -7.67 -9.23 -4.49
CA THR A 385 -8.06 -7.96 -5.13
C THR A 385 -7.52 -7.86 -6.55
N ALA A 386 -8.07 -6.91 -7.32
CA ALA A 386 -7.61 -6.64 -8.67
C ALA A 386 -6.10 -6.34 -8.71
N PRO A 387 -5.35 -6.89 -9.68
CA PRO A 387 -3.94 -6.54 -9.85
C PRO A 387 -3.80 -5.06 -10.24
N TYR A 388 -2.64 -4.48 -9.96
CA TYR A 388 -2.31 -3.15 -10.47
C TYR A 388 -2.06 -3.19 -11.97
N ALA A 389 -2.55 -2.18 -12.68
CA ALA A 389 -2.30 -2.03 -14.10
C ALA A 389 -0.79 -1.96 -14.38
N GLY A 390 -0.33 -2.77 -15.34
CA GLY A 390 1.05 -2.70 -15.80
C GLY A 390 1.38 -1.35 -16.44
N LEU A 391 2.67 -1.04 -16.51
CA LEU A 391 3.13 0.14 -17.23
C LEU A 391 2.72 0.01 -18.72
N PRO A 392 2.00 0.98 -19.32
CA PRO A 392 1.53 0.89 -20.70
C PRO A 392 2.65 1.04 -21.74
N LEU A 393 3.89 1.25 -21.30
CA LEU A 393 5.08 1.22 -22.14
C LEU A 393 5.78 -0.12 -22.01
N ARG A 394 5.90 -0.86 -23.12
CA ARG A 394 6.96 -1.87 -23.24
C ARG A 394 8.28 -1.12 -23.15
N SER A 395 9.24 -1.64 -22.38
CA SER A 395 10.61 -1.09 -22.34
C SER A 395 11.05 -0.83 -23.78
N ILE A 396 11.27 0.44 -24.14
CA ILE A 396 11.53 0.78 -25.53
C ILE A 396 12.86 0.17 -25.97
N ASP A 397 13.82 -0.11 -25.07
CA ASP A 397 15.12 -0.71 -25.44
C ASP A 397 15.83 -1.55 -24.34
N GLY A 398 15.12 -2.24 -23.44
CA GLY A 398 15.76 -3.08 -22.41
C GLY A 398 16.68 -2.33 -21.42
N LYS A 399 16.74 -1.01 -21.53
CA LYS A 399 17.40 -0.08 -20.62
C LYS A 399 16.33 0.92 -20.18
N THR A 400 16.20 1.03 -18.88
CA THR A 400 15.17 1.75 -18.13
C THR A 400 15.00 3.19 -18.64
N ILE A 401 13.75 3.64 -18.82
CA ILE A 401 13.40 5.07 -18.79
C ILE A 401 13.56 5.57 -17.36
#